data_AF-A0A1C6LCY1-F1
#
_entry.id   AF-A0A1C6LCY1-F1
#
_cell.length_a   1.000
_cell.length_b   1.000
_cell.length_c   1.000
_cell.angle_alpha   90.00
_cell.angle_beta   90.00
_cell.angle_gamma   90.00
#
_symmetry.space_group_name_H-M   'P 1'
#
loop_
_entity.id
_entity.type
_entity.pdbx_description
1 polymer ?
#
loop_
_entity_poly.entity_id
_entity_poly.type
_entity_poly.pdbx_seq_one_letter_code
_entity_poly.pdbx_strand_id
1 'polypeptide(L)' 'MSNVKKRQYVFLSNWEGQDLKCACLFYNPLCENHKKCEEIELTLSPYEDLESCMRERRYVRGKGGSIKQK' A
#
# COMPACT_ATOMS: atom_id res chain seq x y z
N MET A 1 -20.82 4.49 -6.23
CA MET A 1 -19.39 4.13 -6.17
C MET A 1 -19.14 3.06 -7.21
N SER A 2 -18.27 3.35 -8.17
CA SER A 2 -17.91 2.45 -9.26
C SER A 2 -17.39 1.13 -8.69
N ASN A 3 -17.87 -0.01 -9.21
CA ASN A 3 -17.35 -1.34 -8.89
C ASN A 3 -15.89 -1.42 -9.37
N VAL A 4 -14.94 -1.06 -8.50
CA VAL A 4 -13.52 -1.20 -8.80
C VAL A 4 -13.21 -2.69 -8.80
N LYS A 5 -12.84 -3.22 -9.97
CA LYS A 5 -12.50 -4.64 -10.09
C LYS A 5 -11.23 -4.92 -9.28
N LYS A 6 -11.29 -5.91 -8.40
CA LYS A 6 -10.11 -6.50 -7.75
C LYS A 6 -9.16 -6.97 -8.84
N ARG A 7 -7.89 -6.63 -8.71
CA ARG A 7 -6.83 -7.04 -9.64
C ARG A 7 -5.87 -7.95 -8.90
N GLN A 8 -5.54 -9.07 -9.54
CA GLN A 8 -4.47 -9.94 -9.09
C GLN A 8 -3.15 -9.40 -9.62
N TYR A 9 -2.17 -9.29 -8.72
CA TYR A 9 -0.82 -8.87 -9.02
C TYR A 9 0.14 -9.96 -8.55
N VAL A 10 1.09 -10.30 -9.43
CA VAL A 10 2.27 -11.05 -9.00
C VAL A 10 3.23 -10.04 -8.38
N PHE A 11 3.55 -10.27 -7.11
CA PHE A 11 4.39 -9.40 -6.31
C PHE A 11 5.60 -10.19 -5.84
N LEU A 12 6.77 -9.59 -5.93
CA LEU A 12 8.01 -10.16 -5.44
C LEU A 12 8.27 -9.58 -4.06
N SER A 13 8.24 -10.43 -3.03
CA SER A 13 8.51 -10.00 -1.66
C SER A 13 9.48 -10.92 -0.94
N ASN A 14 10.21 -10.38 0.03
CA ASN A 14 11.05 -11.16 0.94
C ASN A 14 10.92 -10.57 2.34
N TRP A 15 10.56 -11.44 3.29
CA TRP A 15 10.43 -11.12 4.69
C TRP A 15 11.48 -11.90 5.48
N GLU A 16 12.28 -11.18 6.26
CA GLU A 16 13.15 -11.78 7.27
C GLU A 16 12.57 -11.47 8.64
N GLY A 17 11.79 -12.41 9.18
CA GLY A 17 11.01 -12.19 10.40
C GLY A 17 9.93 -11.13 10.18
N GLN A 18 10.08 -9.96 10.82
CA GLN A 18 9.17 -8.81 10.65
C GLN A 18 9.71 -7.77 9.66
N ASP A 19 10.94 -7.93 9.16
CA ASP A 19 11.56 -6.97 8.27
C ASP A 19 11.24 -7.29 6.80
N LEU A 20 10.58 -6.36 6.13
CA LEU A 20 10.36 -6.41 4.69
C LEU A 20 11.62 -5.98 3.94
N LYS A 21 12.37 -6.94 3.39
CA LYS A 21 13.63 -6.67 2.65
C LYS A 21 13.39 -6.24 1.21
N CYS A 22 12.32 -6.73 0.58
CA CYS A 22 11.89 -6.28 -0.74
C CYS A 22 10.38 -6.40 -0.92
N ALA A 23 9.83 -5.48 -1.72
CA ALA A 23 8.43 -5.43 -2.11
C ALA A 23 8.34 -4.77 -3.48
N CYS A 24 8.27 -5.58 -4.53
CA CYS A 24 8.32 -5.12 -5.90
C CYS A 24 7.24 -5.76 -6.77
N LEU A 25 6.65 -4.98 -7.67
CA LEU A 25 5.83 -5.53 -8.73
C LEU A 25 6.71 -6.33 -9.71
N PHE A 26 6.18 -7.44 -10.19
CA PHE A 26 6.82 -8.27 -11.21
C PHE A 26 7.18 -7.42 -12.45
N TYR A 27 8.37 -7.64 -13.02
CA TYR A 27 8.97 -6.87 -14.13
C TYR A 27 9.20 -5.36 -13.88
N ASN A 28 9.22 -4.88 -12.63
CA ASN A 28 9.64 -3.50 -12.38
C ASN A 28 11.17 -3.36 -12.55
N PRO A 29 11.67 -2.65 -13.58
CA PRO A 29 13.10 -2.52 -13.85
C PRO A 29 13.86 -1.74 -12.76
N LEU A 30 13.14 -1.01 -11.91
CA LEU A 30 13.72 -0.28 -10.77
C LEU A 30 14.00 -1.19 -9.57
N CYS A 31 13.57 -2.46 -9.60
CA CYS A 31 13.78 -3.40 -8.51
C CYS A 31 14.95 -4.35 -8.80
N GLU A 32 16.16 -3.92 -8.46
CA GLU A 32 17.38 -4.70 -8.68
C GLU A 32 17.38 -6.02 -7.89
N ASN A 33 16.77 -6.04 -6.70
CA ASN A 33 16.77 -7.19 -5.79
C ASN A 33 15.73 -8.28 -6.09
N HIS A 34 14.94 -8.15 -7.17
CA HIS A 34 13.92 -9.12 -7.58
C HIS A 34 14.38 -10.59 -7.57
N LYS A 35 15.65 -10.88 -7.85
CA LYS A 35 16.24 -12.25 -7.83
C LYS A 35 16.30 -12.92 -6.47
N LYS A 36 16.20 -12.16 -5.37
CA LYS A 36 16.22 -12.67 -3.98
C LYS A 36 14.83 -12.65 -3.32
N CYS A 37 13.82 -12.29 -4.09
CA CYS A 37 12.45 -12.15 -3.63
C CYS A 37 11.63 -13.35 -4.10
N GLU A 38 10.68 -13.77 -3.27
CA GLU A 38 9.75 -14.84 -3.61
C GLU A 38 8.49 -14.26 -4.27
N GLU A 39 7.97 -14.98 -5.25
CA GLU A 39 6.71 -14.62 -5.90
C GLU A 39 5.54 -14.93 -4.95
N ILE A 40 4.75 -13.89 -4.68
CA ILE A 40 3.50 -13.99 -3.97
C ILE A 40 2.38 -13.41 -4.84
N GLU A 41 1.23 -14.08 -4.83
CA GLU A 41 0.03 -13.56 -5.46
C GLU A 41 -0.71 -12.65 -4.48
N LEU A 42 -0.88 -11.39 -4.85
CA LEU A 42 -1.65 -10.42 -4.08
C LEU A 42 -2.89 -10.01 -4.86
N THR A 43 -4.04 -10.15 -4.22
CA THR A 43 -5.27 -9.55 -4.72
C THR A 43 -5.42 -8.17 -4.10
N LEU A 44 -5.20 -7.13 -4.89
CA LEU A 44 -5.41 -5.76 -4.47
C LEU A 44 -6.75 -5.29 -5.01
N SER A 45 -7.53 -4.69 -4.14
CA SER A 45 -8.72 -3.93 -4.52
C SER A 45 -8.37 -2.45 -4.39
N PRO A 46 -8.08 -1.77 -5.51
CA PRO A 46 -7.77 -0.36 -5.46
C PRO A 46 -8.95 0.36 -4.79
N TYR A 47 -8.64 1.15 -3.77
CA TYR A 47 -9.61 1.97 -3.03
C TYR A 47 -10.56 1.22 -2.08
N GLU A 48 -10.37 -0.08 -1.80
CA GLU A 48 -11.25 -0.84 -0.88
C GLU A 48 -11.33 -0.21 0.52
N ASP A 49 -10.35 0.61 0.90
CA ASP A 49 -10.32 1.37 2.15
C ASP A 49 -10.01 2.86 1.96
N LEU A 50 -10.18 3.41 0.75
CA LEU A 50 -9.85 4.83 0.50
C LEU A 50 -10.70 5.75 1.37
N GLU A 51 -12.00 5.48 1.48
CA GLU A 51 -12.93 6.20 2.36
C GLU A 51 -12.46 6.20 3.81
N SER A 52 -12.07 5.03 4.33
CA SER A 52 -11.57 4.84 5.70
C SER A 52 -10.24 5.60 5.91
N CYS A 53 -9.28 5.42 5.01
CA CYS A 53 -7.99 6.10 5.03
C CYS A 53 -8.14 7.64 4.97
N MET A 54 -8.99 8.16 4.08
CA MET A 54 -9.26 9.60 3.96
C MET A 54 -10.01 10.15 5.18
N ARG A 55 -10.82 9.33 5.85
CA ARG A 55 -11.54 9.70 7.07
C ARG A 55 -10.60 9.80 8.29
N GLU A 56 -9.63 8.91 8.39
CA GLU A 56 -8.59 8.97 9.43
C GLU A 56 -7.60 10.11 9.21
N ARG A 57 -7.29 10.46 7.95
CA ARG A 57 -6.44 11.62 7.61
C ARG A 57 -7.12 12.98 7.78
N ARG A 58 -8.25 13.06 8.49
CA ARG A 58 -8.96 14.34 8.69
C ARG A 58 -8.15 15.26 9.57
N TYR A 59 -7.76 16.39 9.00
CA TYR A 59 -7.20 17.49 9.77
C TYR A 59 -8.33 18.30 10.40
N VAL A 60 -8.23 18.57 11.70
CA VAL A 60 -9.14 19.44 12.44
C VAL A 60 -8.41 20.71 12.84
N ARG A 61 -9.07 21.86 12.64
CA ARG A 61 -8.61 23.13 13.20
C ARG A 61 -8.88 23.15 14.70
N GLY A 62 -7.82 23.32 15.48
CA GLY A 62 -7.92 23.55 16.92
C GLY A 62 -8.41 24.96 17.26
N LYS A 63 -8.83 25.18 18.52
CA LYS A 63 -9.29 26.47 19.04
C LYS A 63 -8.30 27.63 18.87
N GLY A 64 -7.01 27.34 18.70
CA GLY A 64 -5.94 28.33 18.45
C GLY A 64 -5.58 28.52 16.97
N GLY A 65 -6.37 28.02 16.03
CA GLY A 65 -6.12 28.15 14.58
C GLY A 65 -5.12 27.16 13.99
N SER A 66 -4.39 26.40 14.81
CA SER A 66 -3.49 25.34 14.35
C SER A 66 -4.24 24.14 13.78
N ILE A 67 -3.71 23.58 12.70
CA ILE A 67 -4.24 22.37 12.06
C ILE A 67 -3.60 21.15 12.72
N LYS A 68 -4.42 20.22 13.21
CA LYS A 68 -3.96 18.95 13.79
C LYS A 68 -4.53 17.79 13.00
N GLN A 69 -3.70 16.79 12.72
CA GLN A 69 -4.19 15.50 12.24
C GLN A 69 -4.90 14.81 13.40
N LYS A 70 -6.10 14.26 13.15
CA LYS A 70 -6.89 13.58 14.15
C LYS A 70 -6.37 12.16 14.42
#